data_AF-A0A3D4NR75-F1
#
_entry.id   AF-A0A3D4NR75-F1
#
_cell.length_a   1.000
_cell.length_b   1.000
_cell.length_c   1.000
_cell.angle_alpha   90.00
_cell.angle_beta   90.00
_cell.angle_gamma   90.00
#
_symmetry.space_group_name_H-M   'P 1'
#
loop_
_entity.id
_entity.type
_entity.pdbx_description
1 polymer ?
#
loop_
_entity_poly.entity_id
_entity_poly.type
_entity_poly.pdbx_seq_one_letter_code
_entity_poly.pdbx_strand_id
1 'polypeptide(L)' 'MSNVDYAEIAKFEALAHRWWDRESEFKPLHDINPLRVNWIDEHAALAGRTVLDVGCGGGILS' A
#
# COMPACT_ATOMS: atom_id res chain seq x y z
N MET A 1 9.44 19.20 -16.09
CA MET A 1 8.69 17.95 -16.27
C MET A 1 8.43 17.38 -14.89
N SER A 2 7.17 17.08 -14.54
CA SER A 2 6.84 16.43 -13.27
C SER A 2 6.59 14.95 -13.53
N ASN A 3 7.21 14.07 -12.74
CA ASN A 3 7.00 12.62 -12.84
C ASN A 3 5.76 12.21 -12.03
N VAL A 4 4.60 12.75 -12.41
CA VAL A 4 3.34 12.55 -11.70
C VAL A 4 2.17 12.69 -12.67
N ASP A 5 1.18 11.82 -12.51
CA ASP A 5 -0.11 11.92 -13.15
C ASP A 5 -1.17 12.33 -12.12
N TYR A 6 -1.69 13.54 -12.27
CA TYR A 6 -2.68 14.10 -11.34
C TYR A 6 -4.05 13.42 -11.46
N ALA A 7 -4.38 12.85 -12.61
CA ALA A 7 -5.65 12.14 -12.78
C ALA A 7 -5.67 10.84 -11.97
N GLU A 8 -4.54 10.13 -11.93
CA GLU A 8 -4.41 8.93 -11.11
C GLU A 8 -4.43 9.26 -9.60
N ILE A 9 -3.78 10.35 -9.17
CA ILE A 9 -3.87 10.81 -7.78
C ILE A 9 -5.32 11.09 -7.39
N ALA A 10 -6.05 11.86 -8.20
CA ALA A 10 -7.44 12.22 -7.91
C ALA A 10 -8.36 10.99 -7.78
N LYS A 11 -8.12 9.95 -8.60
CA LYS A 11 -8.86 8.68 -8.51
C LYS A 11 -8.66 7.99 -7.17
N PHE A 12 -7.44 7.92 -6.65
CA PHE A 12 -7.17 7.31 -5.34
C PHE A 12 -7.64 8.18 -4.18
N GLU A 13 -7.52 9.51 -4.28
CA GLU A 13 -8.05 10.45 -3.28
C GLU A 13 -9.57 10.30 -3.11
N ALA A 14 -10.32 10.15 -4.21
CA ALA A 14 -11.77 9.95 -4.15
C ALA A 14 -12.19 8.70 -3.36
N LEU A 15 -11.34 7.66 -3.35
CA LEU A 15 -11.58 6.40 -2.65
C LEU A 15 -10.91 6.33 -1.27
N ALA A 16 -10.12 7.32 -0.87
CA ALA A 16 -9.21 7.22 0.27
C ALA A 16 -9.90 6.92 1.61
N HIS A 17 -11.13 7.40 1.80
CA HIS A 17 -11.93 7.14 3.00
C HIS A 17 -12.31 5.67 3.18
N ARG A 18 -12.19 4.84 2.13
CA ARG A 18 -12.50 3.40 2.15
C ARG A 18 -11.28 2.51 2.29
N TRP A 19 -10.07 3.06 2.42
CA TRP A 19 -8.82 2.28 2.36
C TRP A 19 -8.78 1.09 3.32
N TRP A 20 -9.34 1.26 4.52
CA TRP A 20 -9.34 0.26 5.59
C TRP A 20 -10.64 -0.55 5.70
N ASP A 21 -11.61 -0.32 4.82
CA ASP A 21 -12.77 -1.19 4.67
C ASP A 21 -12.32 -2.46 3.94
N ARG A 22 -12.37 -3.60 4.63
CA ARG A 22 -11.92 -4.91 4.13
C ARG A 22 -12.81 -5.48 3.03
N GLU A 23 -13.99 -4.91 2.80
CA GLU A 23 -14.91 -5.30 1.72
C GLU A 23 -15.01 -4.23 0.61
N SER A 24 -14.09 -3.25 0.61
CA SER A 24 -14.01 -2.20 -0.41
C SER A 24 -13.30 -2.62 -1.69
N GLU A 25 -13.10 -1.65 -2.59
CA GLU A 25 -12.25 -1.73 -3.76
C GLU A 25 -10.80 -2.13 -3.43
N PHE A 26 -10.36 -1.93 -2.17
CA PHE A 26 -9.03 -2.30 -1.68
C PHE A 26 -8.98 -3.66 -0.99
N LYS A 27 -10.10 -4.42 -0.94
CA LYS A 27 -10.12 -5.79 -0.39
C LYS A 27 -8.96 -6.67 -0.87
N PRO A 28 -8.61 -6.71 -2.17
CA PRO A 28 -7.46 -7.52 -2.62
C PRO A 28 -6.14 -7.13 -1.97
N LEU A 29 -5.92 -5.85 -1.63
CA LEU A 29 -4.70 -5.41 -0.93
C LEU A 29 -4.66 -5.89 0.51
N HIS A 30 -5.80 -5.95 1.19
CA HIS A 30 -5.90 -6.54 2.54
C HIS A 30 -5.64 -8.04 2.50
N ASP A 31 -6.29 -8.75 1.58
CA ASP A 31 -6.17 -10.20 1.45
C ASP A 31 -4.74 -10.63 1.10
N ILE A 32 -4.05 -9.89 0.23
CA ILE A 32 -2.68 -10.22 -0.19
C ILE A 32 -1.62 -9.79 0.84
N ASN A 33 -1.94 -8.88 1.77
CA ASN A 33 -0.95 -8.27 2.65
C ASN A 33 -0.13 -9.28 3.47
N PRO A 34 -0.74 -10.28 4.13
CA PRO A 34 0.01 -11.27 4.90
C PRO A 34 1.03 -12.04 4.03
N LEU A 35 0.65 -12.38 2.80
CA LEU A 35 1.54 -13.09 1.87
C LEU A 35 2.75 -12.24 1.48
N ARG A 36 2.52 -10.99 1.08
CA ARG A 36 3.61 -10.12 0.60
C ARG A 36 4.50 -9.62 1.74
N VAL A 37 3.96 -9.34 2.93
CA VAL A 37 4.79 -8.96 4.09
C VAL A 37 5.73 -10.10 4.47
N ASN A 38 5.22 -11.33 4.54
CA ASN A 38 6.05 -12.50 4.81
C ASN A 38 7.12 -12.69 3.74
N TRP A 39 6.76 -12.58 2.46
CA TRP A 39 7.74 -12.66 1.38
C TRP A 39 8.84 -11.59 1.51
N ILE A 40 8.49 -10.35 1.82
CA ILE A 40 9.47 -9.27 2.02
C ILE A 40 10.37 -9.59 3.22
N ASP A 41 9.80 -10.03 4.34
CA ASP A 41 10.56 -10.35 5.56
C ASP A 41 11.50 -11.55 5.38
N GLU A 42 11.08 -12.57 4.63
CA GLU A 42 11.93 -13.71 4.27
C GLU A 42 13.17 -13.30 3.47
N HIS A 43 13.05 -12.28 2.62
CA HIS A 43 14.15 -11.85 1.73
C HIS A 43 15.00 -10.71 2.31
N ALA A 44 14.40 -9.87 3.15
CA ALA A 44 15.04 -8.65 3.64
C ALA A 44 15.22 -8.62 5.15
N ALA A 45 14.57 -9.46 5.95
CA ALA A 45 14.56 -9.42 7.42
C ALA A 45 14.32 -8.01 7.98
N LEU A 46 13.05 -7.61 8.08
CA LEU A 46 12.61 -6.24 8.33
C LEU A 46 12.95 -5.74 9.74
N ALA A 47 13.05 -6.64 10.71
CA ALA A 47 13.30 -6.27 12.11
C ALA A 47 14.56 -5.40 12.27
N GLY A 48 14.38 -4.21 12.84
CA GLY A 48 15.48 -3.26 13.08
C GLY A 48 15.95 -2.49 11.84
N ARG A 49 15.28 -2.63 10.69
CA ARG A 49 15.62 -1.88 9.47
C ARG A 49 14.80 -0.59 9.34
N THR A 50 15.42 0.40 8.72
CA THR A 50 14.71 1.56 8.18
C THR A 50 14.15 1.20 6.81
N VAL A 51 12.84 1.32 6.64
CA VAL A 51 12.10 0.91 5.43
C VAL A 51 11.34 2.11 4.84
N LEU A 52 11.27 2.19 3.51
CA LEU A 52 10.48 3.18 2.78
C LEU A 52 9.46 2.45 1.89
N ASP A 53 8.18 2.73 2.08
CA ASP A 53 7.08 2.27 1.23
C ASP A 53 6.67 3.37 0.23
N VAL A 54 7.15 3.27 -1.00
CA VAL A 54 6.90 4.27 -2.05
C VAL A 54 5.52 4.06 -2.66
N GLY A 55 4.64 5.06 -2.55
CA GLY A 55 3.24 4.93 -2.95
C GLY A 55 2.39 4.20 -1.91
N CYS A 56 2.74 4.35 -0.62
CA CYS A 56 2.08 3.68 0.50
C CYS A 56 0.55 3.90 0.58
N GLY A 57 0.06 5.01 0.04
CA GLY A 57 -1.36 5.34 0.05
C GLY A 57 -1.91 5.34 1.48
N GLY A 58 -2.93 4.52 1.75
CA GLY A 58 -3.52 4.37 3.09
C GLY A 58 -2.76 3.46 4.05
N GLY A 59 -1.57 2.98 3.68
CA GLY A 59 -0.63 2.33 4.61
C GLY A 59 -0.93 0.87 4.96
N ILE A 60 -1.57 0.10 4.06
CA ILE A 60 -1.91 -1.32 4.33
C ILE A 60 -0.65 -2.17 4.58
N LEU A 61 0.48 -1.87 3.93
CA LEU A 61 1.71 -2.63 4.07
C LEU A 61 2.50 -2.31 5.35
N SER A 62 2.25 -1.14 5.95
CA SER A 62 3.08 -0.56 7.02
C SER A 62 2.82 -1.13 8.41
#